data_AF-A0A9D9DI21-F1
#
_entry.id   AF-A0A9D9DI21-F1
#
_cell.length_a   1.000
_cell.length_b   1.000
_cell.length_c   1.000
_cell.angle_alpha   90.00
_cell.angle_beta   90.00
_cell.angle_gamma   90.00
#
_symmetry.space_group_name_H-M   'P 1'
#
loop_
_entity.id
_entity.type
_entity.pdbx_description
1 polymer ?
#
loop_
_entity_poly.entity_id
_entity_poly.type
_entity_poly.pdbx_seq_one_letter_code
_entity_poly.pdbx_strand_id
1 'polypeptide(L)'
;MKVKQFIPLCLLTIGTMSMASCNSETTNNNNEGNPSDPMSYFKVGEDYKTLPNVKLDLINGFYDSFDSFKKENWYVGKGYWGTNNGGVSPKNVHITDDGQLAIRGTGMFYDRRDLQGYGNLQDGRNVGGTLVSRFLTGPGHYEIKMKVLPRQGACTAFWTYAYRTNSSETNDNHEIDIELPGGVRSGNITFKKALNTNWLTEQDYSTVEYSISETNTEADYVAYNDGEWHTFGFDWYTDPAVIVYYCDGKITNVSNVFIPTLQTRITLGVWFPPSLVGTANFESDYLFVDSVEYTPFIDQPFEEFNAGPGQVSEVESDYNITPISMPTVNKVSNGDFEYAKNYTETGEELIDKLSTKGWQFLRVNSEEKEVYEVCNIVKGVGVGNDDLYAAVIKDGGVLRQDIDSVYDNYRFKLSFDGKTNNISENAFLKLNFLGGSTSDVLSENIIQIDSTTFKNFSNEFIAPVGTNSIRIEVRSGEGNEVVVDNINLEFLGA
;
A
#
# COMPACT_ATOMS: atom_id res chain seq x y z
N MET A 1 -25.44 24.42 30.40
CA MET A 1 -26.67 24.03 29.69
C MET A 1 -26.30 22.82 28.85
N LYS A 2 -26.74 21.63 29.26
CA LYS A 2 -26.32 20.34 28.68
C LYS A 2 -27.10 20.10 27.39
N VAL A 3 -26.41 19.84 26.28
CA VAL A 3 -27.00 19.24 25.09
C VAL A 3 -26.31 17.88 24.91
N LYS A 4 -27.08 16.82 25.13
CA LYS A 4 -26.72 15.44 24.82
C LYS A 4 -26.94 15.26 23.32
N GLN A 5 -25.93 14.79 22.59
CA GLN A 5 -26.10 14.31 21.22
C GLN A 5 -26.31 12.80 21.23
N PHE A 6 -27.27 12.40 20.40
CA PHE A 6 -27.81 11.07 20.21
C PHE A 6 -26.83 10.17 19.44
N ILE A 7 -26.68 8.93 19.90
CA ILE A 7 -26.11 7.81 19.14
C ILE A 7 -27.24 7.25 18.25
N PRO A 8 -27.05 7.05 16.94
CA PRO A 8 -28.02 6.34 16.13
C PRO A 8 -27.91 4.84 16.41
N LEU A 9 -29.03 4.27 16.87
CA LEU A 9 -29.23 2.86 17.11
C LEU A 9 -29.40 2.15 15.75
N CYS A 10 -28.37 1.46 15.26
CA CYS A 10 -28.51 0.56 14.12
C CYS A 10 -29.37 -0.64 14.53
N LEU A 11 -30.43 -0.86 13.75
CA LEU A 11 -31.43 -1.91 13.91
C LEU A 11 -30.81 -3.30 13.74
N LEU A 12 -30.80 -4.07 14.83
CA LEU A 12 -30.64 -5.52 14.80
C LEU A 12 -31.88 -6.14 14.13
N THR A 13 -31.71 -6.74 12.96
CA THR A 13 -32.74 -7.57 12.33
C THR A 13 -32.83 -8.91 13.06
N ILE A 14 -33.89 -9.06 13.85
CA ILE A 14 -34.25 -10.32 14.52
C ILE A 14 -34.84 -11.27 13.46
N GLY A 15 -34.07 -12.31 13.09
CA GLY A 15 -34.56 -13.43 12.29
C GLY A 15 -35.55 -14.28 13.08
N THR A 16 -36.75 -14.45 12.53
CA THR A 16 -37.86 -15.24 13.09
C THR A 16 -37.54 -16.74 13.12
N MET A 17 -37.67 -17.35 14.31
CA MET A 17 -37.75 -18.80 14.50
C MET A 17 -38.92 -19.40 13.70
N SER A 18 -38.63 -20.43 12.91
CA SER A 18 -39.63 -21.39 12.45
C SER A 18 -39.44 -22.70 13.22
N MET A 19 -40.51 -23.16 13.88
CA MET A 19 -40.58 -24.51 14.42
C MET A 19 -41.06 -25.47 13.32
N ALA A 20 -40.28 -26.49 13.03
CA ALA A 20 -40.78 -27.75 12.49
C ALA A 20 -39.91 -28.90 13.02
N SER A 21 -40.57 -29.88 13.61
CA SER A 21 -40.03 -31.12 14.16
C SER A 21 -40.06 -32.21 13.09
N CYS A 22 -38.96 -32.96 12.89
CA CYS A 22 -38.90 -34.43 12.98
C CYS A 22 -37.57 -34.98 12.45
N ASN A 23 -36.93 -35.80 13.29
CA ASN A 23 -35.92 -36.83 13.06
C ASN A 23 -35.35 -37.00 11.64
N SER A 24 -34.05 -36.75 11.53
CA SER A 24 -33.11 -37.66 10.86
C SER A 24 -31.76 -37.57 11.57
N GLU A 25 -31.25 -38.69 12.06
CA GLU A 25 -29.90 -38.82 12.60
C GLU A 25 -28.88 -38.50 11.50
N THR A 26 -28.33 -37.30 11.53
CA THR A 26 -27.08 -36.96 10.85
C THR A 26 -26.01 -36.77 11.91
N THR A 27 -24.99 -37.62 11.85
CA THR A 27 -23.75 -37.51 12.61
C THR A 27 -23.05 -36.20 12.25
N ASN A 28 -23.30 -35.14 13.02
CA ASN A 28 -22.53 -33.90 12.97
C ASN A 28 -21.24 -34.12 13.77
N ASN A 29 -20.11 -34.28 13.08
CA ASN A 29 -18.80 -34.03 13.64
C ASN A 29 -18.59 -32.50 13.74
N ASN A 30 -19.30 -31.85 14.66
CA ASN A 30 -18.97 -30.49 15.05
C ASN A 30 -17.85 -30.56 16.09
N ASN A 31 -16.60 -30.45 15.64
CA ASN A 31 -15.48 -30.10 16.51
C ASN A 31 -15.62 -28.61 16.88
N GLU A 32 -16.57 -28.29 17.75
CA GLU A 32 -16.57 -27.03 18.49
C GLU A 32 -15.36 -27.07 19.40
N GLY A 33 -14.32 -26.28 19.08
CA GLY A 33 -13.09 -26.21 19.86
C GLY A 33 -13.38 -25.83 21.31
N ASN A 34 -12.52 -26.26 22.24
CA ASN A 34 -12.77 -26.04 23.65
C ASN A 34 -12.53 -24.56 24.00
N PRO A 35 -13.54 -23.78 24.44
CA PRO A 35 -13.36 -22.36 24.76
C PRO A 35 -12.37 -22.07 25.88
N SER A 36 -12.00 -23.08 26.69
CA SER A 36 -10.96 -22.95 27.71
C SER A 36 -9.54 -23.07 27.17
N ASP A 37 -9.37 -23.47 25.91
CA ASP A 37 -8.08 -23.54 25.21
C ASP A 37 -8.18 -22.72 23.90
N PRO A 38 -7.74 -21.45 23.92
CA PRO A 38 -7.85 -20.55 22.76
C PRO A 38 -7.23 -21.12 21.48
N MET A 39 -6.14 -21.89 21.60
CA MET A 39 -5.44 -22.46 20.45
C MET A 39 -6.26 -23.55 19.74
N SER A 40 -7.20 -24.18 20.46
CA SER A 40 -8.14 -25.14 19.88
C SER A 40 -9.45 -24.50 19.43
N TYR A 41 -9.82 -23.36 20.04
CA TYR A 41 -11.08 -22.66 19.81
C TYR A 41 -11.05 -21.82 18.53
N PHE A 42 -9.96 -21.09 18.30
CA PHE A 42 -9.73 -20.32 17.09
C PHE A 42 -9.04 -21.18 16.03
N LYS A 43 -9.51 -21.11 14.79
CA LYS A 43 -8.87 -21.77 13.66
C LYS A 43 -8.69 -20.80 12.50
N VAL A 44 -7.51 -20.80 11.91
CA VAL A 44 -7.21 -20.01 10.70
C VAL A 44 -8.20 -20.38 9.59
N GLY A 45 -8.72 -19.37 8.91
CA GLY A 45 -9.73 -19.49 7.85
C GLY A 45 -11.19 -19.57 8.30
N GLU A 46 -11.44 -19.76 9.61
CA GLU A 46 -12.80 -19.61 10.16
C GLU A 46 -13.19 -18.13 10.24
N ASP A 47 -14.50 -17.89 10.33
CA ASP A 47 -15.03 -16.57 10.66
C ASP A 47 -14.46 -16.10 12.00
N TYR A 48 -14.06 -14.84 12.02
CA TYR A 48 -13.64 -14.14 13.22
C TYR A 48 -14.74 -14.20 14.28
N LYS A 49 -14.31 -14.43 15.51
CA LYS A 49 -15.13 -14.51 16.71
C LYS A 49 -14.26 -14.12 17.90
N THR A 50 -14.88 -13.76 19.01
CA THR A 50 -14.18 -13.47 20.27
C THR A 50 -14.18 -14.69 21.20
N LEU A 51 -13.37 -14.64 22.27
CA LEU A 51 -13.51 -15.58 23.38
C LEU A 51 -14.88 -15.40 24.07
N PRO A 52 -15.64 -16.46 24.38
CA PRO A 52 -17.00 -16.33 24.90
C PRO A 52 -17.16 -15.55 26.21
N ASN A 53 -16.10 -15.49 27.02
CA ASN A 53 -16.11 -14.83 28.32
C ASN A 53 -15.55 -13.39 28.28
N VAL A 54 -15.07 -12.92 27.12
CA VAL A 54 -14.57 -11.55 27.01
C VAL A 54 -15.72 -10.57 27.16
N LYS A 55 -15.46 -9.46 27.86
CA LYS A 55 -16.41 -8.35 27.98
C LYS A 55 -15.78 -7.11 27.37
N LEU A 56 -16.51 -6.48 26.46
CA LEU A 56 -16.08 -5.25 25.79
C LEU A 56 -16.32 -4.04 26.69
N ASP A 57 -15.35 -3.15 26.79
CA ASP A 57 -15.50 -1.84 27.42
C ASP A 57 -15.89 -0.78 26.37
N LEU A 58 -17.15 -0.80 25.97
CA LEU A 58 -17.69 0.15 24.98
C LEU A 58 -17.68 1.62 25.48
N ILE A 59 -17.46 1.86 26.78
CA ILE A 59 -17.40 3.22 27.35
C ILE A 59 -16.03 3.84 27.09
N ASN A 60 -14.97 3.04 27.19
CA ASN A 60 -13.59 3.46 26.99
C ASN A 60 -13.04 3.11 25.60
N GLY A 61 -13.91 2.67 24.68
CA GLY A 61 -13.58 2.47 23.28
C GLY A 61 -13.23 3.77 22.56
N PHE A 62 -12.52 3.62 21.45
CA PHE A 62 -12.12 4.69 20.54
C PHE A 62 -12.55 4.35 19.12
N TYR A 63 -13.04 5.36 18.40
CA TYR A 63 -13.37 5.27 16.98
C TYR A 63 -13.06 6.59 16.30
N ASP A 64 -12.41 6.53 15.14
CA ASP A 64 -12.22 7.68 14.25
C ASP A 64 -12.49 7.27 12.82
N SER A 65 -13.44 7.93 12.17
CA SER A 65 -13.77 7.77 10.74
C SER A 65 -13.03 8.77 9.84
N PHE A 66 -12.19 9.64 10.40
CA PHE A 66 -11.44 10.65 9.66
C PHE A 66 -12.28 11.63 8.81
N ASP A 67 -13.59 11.79 9.08
CA ASP A 67 -14.44 12.86 8.53
C ASP A 67 -13.77 14.26 8.61
N SER A 68 -12.92 14.44 9.64
CA SER A 68 -11.93 15.50 9.70
C SER A 68 -10.74 15.07 10.57
N PHE A 69 -9.59 15.70 10.38
CA PHE A 69 -8.42 15.42 11.20
C PHE A 69 -8.55 16.02 12.61
N LYS A 70 -8.58 15.15 13.62
CA LYS A 70 -8.67 15.52 15.04
C LYS A 70 -7.28 15.51 15.67
N LYS A 71 -6.65 16.68 15.78
CA LYS A 71 -5.29 16.80 16.33
C LYS A 71 -5.17 16.35 17.79
N GLU A 72 -6.27 16.29 18.53
CA GLU A 72 -6.37 15.76 19.89
C GLU A 72 -6.28 14.23 19.97
N ASN A 73 -6.57 13.53 18.87
CA ASN A 73 -6.50 12.08 18.78
C ASN A 73 -5.14 11.59 18.33
N TRP A 74 -4.43 12.38 17.50
CA TRP A 74 -3.26 11.92 16.76
C TRP A 74 -2.06 12.85 16.88
N TYR A 75 -0.88 12.25 17.01
CA TYR A 75 0.40 12.83 16.65
C TYR A 75 0.69 12.53 15.18
N VAL A 76 1.41 13.44 14.50
CA VAL A 76 1.86 13.25 13.11
C VAL A 76 3.35 12.90 13.11
N GLY A 77 3.72 11.80 12.45
CA GLY A 77 5.09 11.31 12.37
C GLY A 77 6.04 12.31 11.70
N LYS A 78 7.24 12.45 12.27
CA LYS A 78 8.33 13.28 11.73
C LYS A 78 9.67 12.74 12.18
N GLY A 79 10.29 11.93 11.33
CA GLY A 79 11.50 11.20 11.70
C GLY A 79 11.72 9.99 10.81
N TYR A 80 12.48 9.01 11.30
CA TYR A 80 12.80 7.77 10.62
C TYR A 80 13.22 6.68 11.60
N TRP A 81 13.06 5.44 11.16
CA TRP A 81 13.61 4.24 11.78
C TRP A 81 14.08 3.29 10.69
N GLY A 82 14.88 2.29 11.07
CA GLY A 82 15.56 1.41 10.12
C GLY A 82 16.63 2.13 9.31
N THR A 83 16.97 1.56 8.15
CA THR A 83 18.05 2.07 7.27
C THR A 83 17.58 2.14 5.82
N ASN A 84 18.30 2.91 4.99
CA ASN A 84 18.12 3.02 3.54
C ASN A 84 16.74 3.56 3.11
N ASN A 85 16.18 4.47 3.91
CA ASN A 85 14.89 5.12 3.63
C ASN A 85 14.91 6.61 3.96
N GLY A 86 13.87 7.32 3.53
CA GLY A 86 13.70 8.75 3.78
C GLY A 86 12.87 9.09 5.02
N GLY A 87 12.44 8.09 5.79
CA GLY A 87 11.63 8.25 6.99
C GLY A 87 10.17 8.60 6.68
N VAL A 88 9.57 9.36 7.58
CA VAL A 88 8.19 9.83 7.53
C VAL A 88 8.15 11.35 7.65
N SER A 89 7.27 11.97 6.87
CA SER A 89 7.12 13.42 6.81
C SER A 89 5.67 13.82 7.06
N PRO A 90 5.42 14.85 7.88
CA PRO A 90 4.06 15.36 8.07
C PRO A 90 3.37 15.80 6.78
N LYS A 91 4.16 16.24 5.78
CA LYS A 91 3.67 16.65 4.45
C LYS A 91 3.03 15.52 3.64
N ASN A 92 3.20 14.26 4.06
CA ASN A 92 2.60 13.10 3.44
C ASN A 92 1.29 12.66 4.12
N VAL A 93 0.81 13.41 5.13
CA VAL A 93 -0.46 13.09 5.81
C VAL A 93 -1.53 14.09 5.37
N HIS A 94 -2.62 13.55 4.82
CA HIS A 94 -3.72 14.29 4.22
C HIS A 94 -5.07 13.76 4.73
N ILE A 95 -6.12 14.57 4.58
CA ILE A 95 -7.51 14.11 4.63
C ILE A 95 -8.08 14.28 3.23
N THR A 96 -8.99 13.43 2.78
CA THR A 96 -9.67 13.62 1.51
C THR A 96 -10.86 14.57 1.64
N ASP A 97 -11.29 15.18 0.53
CA ASP A 97 -12.44 16.09 0.51
C ASP A 97 -13.76 15.42 0.99
N ASP A 98 -13.84 14.10 0.89
CA ASP A 98 -14.97 13.25 1.30
C ASP A 98 -14.79 12.57 2.67
N GLY A 99 -13.69 12.82 3.37
CA GLY A 99 -13.50 12.41 4.77
C GLY A 99 -12.88 11.03 4.96
N GLN A 100 -11.71 10.78 4.39
CA GLN A 100 -10.83 9.67 4.77
C GLN A 100 -9.42 10.19 5.05
N LEU A 101 -8.64 9.44 5.84
CA LEU A 101 -7.21 9.69 5.95
C LEU A 101 -6.50 9.20 4.68
N ALA A 102 -5.62 10.04 4.13
CA ALA A 102 -4.78 9.70 2.99
C ALA A 102 -3.31 9.91 3.35
N ILE A 103 -2.53 8.83 3.37
CA ILE A 103 -1.11 8.84 3.67
C ILE A 103 -0.32 8.56 2.39
N ARG A 104 0.42 9.56 1.92
CA ARG A 104 1.27 9.45 0.74
C ARG A 104 2.55 8.70 1.04
N GLY A 105 2.94 7.80 0.15
CA GLY A 105 4.31 7.28 0.05
C GLY A 105 4.97 7.76 -1.23
N THR A 106 6.22 8.17 -1.16
CA THR A 106 7.05 8.51 -2.33
C THR A 106 8.13 7.45 -2.55
N GLY A 107 8.16 6.83 -3.72
CA GLY A 107 9.14 5.81 -4.06
C GLY A 107 10.46 6.38 -4.58
N MET A 108 11.27 5.51 -5.17
CA MET A 108 12.59 5.83 -5.72
C MET A 108 12.53 6.72 -6.96
N PHE A 109 11.43 6.70 -7.71
CA PHE A 109 11.25 7.51 -8.91
C PHE A 109 10.73 8.91 -8.61
N TYR A 110 10.48 9.24 -7.33
CA TYR A 110 10.14 10.59 -6.93
C TYR A 110 11.23 11.59 -7.32
N ASP A 111 10.82 12.68 -7.98
CA ASP A 111 11.75 13.74 -8.40
C ASP A 111 11.12 15.15 -8.41
N ARG A 112 9.97 15.35 -7.75
CA ARG A 112 9.37 16.70 -7.63
C ARG A 112 10.14 17.63 -6.68
N ARG A 113 10.96 17.06 -5.79
CA ARG A 113 11.91 17.76 -4.88
C ARG A 113 11.30 18.83 -3.96
N ASP A 114 10.00 18.78 -3.74
CA ASP A 114 9.22 19.64 -2.82
C ASP A 114 8.98 19.00 -1.44
N LEU A 115 9.37 17.72 -1.29
CA LEU A 115 9.26 16.93 -0.08
C LEU A 115 10.63 16.72 0.55
N GLN A 116 10.72 16.99 1.86
CA GLN A 116 11.90 16.68 2.67
C GLN A 116 11.70 15.32 3.35
N GLY A 117 12.71 14.45 3.23
CA GLY A 117 12.85 13.25 4.06
C GLY A 117 13.62 13.55 5.35
N TYR A 118 13.34 12.78 6.39
CA TYR A 118 13.99 12.89 7.70
C TYR A 118 14.92 11.71 8.01
N GLY A 119 15.02 10.73 7.10
CA GLY A 119 15.91 9.57 7.20
C GLY A 119 17.25 9.74 6.46
N ASN A 120 17.80 8.60 6.01
CA ASN A 120 19.04 8.57 5.23
C ASN A 120 18.89 9.27 3.88
N LEU A 121 17.69 9.21 3.28
CA LEU A 121 17.35 9.92 2.05
C LEU A 121 16.59 11.20 2.40
N GLN A 122 17.17 12.37 2.09
CA GLN A 122 16.57 13.66 2.44
C GLN A 122 15.88 14.36 1.26
N ASP A 123 15.96 13.80 0.06
CA ASP A 123 15.51 14.38 -1.20
C ASP A 123 14.06 14.03 -1.59
N GLY A 124 13.30 13.48 -0.64
CA GLY A 124 11.90 13.11 -0.82
C GLY A 124 11.69 11.69 -1.34
N ARG A 125 12.75 10.90 -1.62
CA ARG A 125 12.62 9.49 -1.99
C ARG A 125 12.46 8.57 -0.78
N ASN A 126 11.66 7.52 -0.92
CA ASN A 126 11.30 6.55 0.13
C ASN A 126 10.81 7.25 1.40
N VAL A 127 9.95 8.26 1.25
CA VAL A 127 9.36 9.02 2.37
C VAL A 127 7.90 8.65 2.48
N GLY A 128 7.50 8.18 3.67
CA GLY A 128 6.12 7.88 3.99
C GLY A 128 5.49 8.92 4.91
N GLY A 129 4.47 8.51 5.64
CA GLY A 129 3.79 9.31 6.65
C GLY A 129 3.16 8.38 7.68
N THR A 130 3.02 8.84 8.92
CA THR A 130 2.41 8.05 9.99
C THR A 130 1.59 8.90 10.94
N LEU A 131 0.61 8.27 11.58
CA LEU A 131 -0.10 8.78 12.73
C LEU A 131 0.15 7.88 13.94
N VAL A 132 0.31 8.51 15.11
CA VAL A 132 0.46 7.82 16.41
C VAL A 132 -0.65 8.33 17.34
N SER A 133 -1.36 7.44 18.03
CA SER A 133 -2.44 7.84 18.94
C SER A 133 -1.92 8.71 20.08
N ARG A 134 -2.70 9.72 20.49
CA ARG A 134 -2.45 10.55 21.69
C ARG A 134 -2.89 9.87 22.97
N PHE A 135 -3.84 8.96 22.88
CA PHE A 135 -4.25 8.05 23.94
C PHE A 135 -3.38 6.79 23.96
N LEU A 136 -3.40 6.11 25.10
CA LEU A 136 -2.74 4.82 25.32
C LEU A 136 -3.77 3.69 25.17
N THR A 137 -3.29 2.50 24.81
CA THR A 137 -4.12 1.31 24.59
C THR A 137 -3.55 0.10 25.32
N GLY A 138 -4.40 -0.87 25.63
CA GLY A 138 -4.06 -2.13 26.29
C GLY A 138 -4.80 -3.29 25.62
N PRO A 139 -4.93 -4.44 26.29
CA PRO A 139 -5.64 -5.60 25.75
C PRO A 139 -7.05 -5.23 25.29
N GLY A 140 -7.43 -5.69 24.10
CA GLY A 140 -8.64 -5.24 23.42
C GLY A 140 -8.74 -5.70 21.99
N HIS A 141 -9.82 -5.28 21.36
CA HIS A 141 -10.08 -5.40 19.93
C HIS A 141 -9.50 -4.19 19.19
N TYR A 142 -8.76 -4.43 18.12
CA TYR A 142 -8.19 -3.42 17.25
C TYR A 142 -8.60 -3.71 15.80
N GLU A 143 -9.09 -2.69 15.10
CA GLU A 143 -9.46 -2.81 13.69
C GLU A 143 -9.09 -1.54 12.93
N ILE A 144 -8.62 -1.72 11.70
CA ILE A 144 -8.45 -0.67 10.70
C ILE A 144 -9.16 -1.09 9.42
N LYS A 145 -9.90 -0.15 8.82
CA LYS A 145 -10.44 -0.31 7.47
C LYS A 145 -9.66 0.57 6.50
N MET A 146 -8.95 -0.05 5.58
CA MET A 146 -8.00 0.65 4.71
C MET A 146 -7.95 0.11 3.28
N LYS A 147 -7.58 0.99 2.35
CA LYS A 147 -7.03 0.63 1.04
C LYS A 147 -5.51 0.74 1.13
N VAL A 148 -4.79 -0.37 1.01
CA VAL A 148 -3.33 -0.37 1.16
C VAL A 148 -2.68 0.46 0.06
N LEU A 149 -1.49 1.01 0.33
CA LEU A 149 -0.71 1.68 -0.71
C LEU A 149 -0.36 0.65 -1.80
N PRO A 150 -0.83 0.81 -3.05
CA PRO A 150 -0.87 -0.29 -3.99
C PRO A 150 0.43 -0.45 -4.79
N ARG A 151 1.59 -0.22 -4.17
CA ARG A 151 2.92 -0.28 -4.78
C ARG A 151 3.90 -1.06 -3.92
N GLN A 152 4.59 -2.02 -4.52
CA GLN A 152 5.67 -2.75 -3.87
C GLN A 152 6.80 -1.80 -3.47
N GLY A 153 7.53 -2.15 -2.41
CA GLY A 153 8.61 -1.34 -1.85
C GLY A 153 8.18 -0.31 -0.80
N ALA A 154 6.87 -0.13 -0.60
CA ALA A 154 6.33 0.60 0.55
C ALA A 154 5.58 -0.37 1.47
N CYS A 155 5.81 -0.25 2.78
CA CYS A 155 5.09 -0.99 3.79
C CYS A 155 3.89 -0.17 4.25
N THR A 156 2.68 -0.69 4.06
CA THR A 156 1.48 -0.25 4.76
C THR A 156 1.42 -1.01 6.08
N ALA A 157 1.33 -0.29 7.19
CA ALA A 157 1.37 -0.89 8.52
C ALA A 157 0.30 -0.32 9.46
N PHE A 158 -0.27 -1.20 10.28
CA PHE A 158 -1.10 -0.89 11.44
C PHE A 158 -0.60 -1.70 12.62
N TRP A 159 -0.19 -1.03 13.69
CA TRP A 159 0.48 -1.68 14.79
C TRP A 159 0.27 -0.99 16.13
N THR A 160 0.59 -1.71 17.19
CA THR A 160 0.76 -1.11 18.53
C THR A 160 2.24 -1.09 18.89
N TYR A 161 2.68 -0.08 19.64
CA TYR A 161 4.09 0.04 20.03
C TYR A 161 4.28 0.60 21.43
N ALA A 162 5.18 -0.01 22.20
CA ALA A 162 5.76 0.50 23.42
C ALA A 162 7.23 0.09 23.54
N TYR A 163 8.09 1.07 23.82
CA TYR A 163 9.51 0.86 24.03
C TYR A 163 9.95 1.33 25.41
N ARG A 164 10.61 0.44 26.16
CA ARG A 164 11.17 0.75 27.48
C ARG A 164 12.64 0.34 27.51
N THR A 165 13.51 1.31 27.76
CA THR A 165 14.93 1.04 27.99
C THR A 165 15.15 0.38 29.34
N ASN A 166 15.84 -0.77 29.34
CA ASN A 166 16.19 -1.50 30.54
C ASN A 166 17.70 -1.38 30.79
N SER A 167 18.10 -0.87 31.96
CA SER A 167 19.50 -0.52 32.24
C SER A 167 20.43 -1.73 32.45
N SER A 168 19.89 -2.95 32.50
CA SER A 168 20.65 -4.17 32.82
C SER A 168 20.16 -5.41 32.06
N GLU A 169 19.19 -5.25 31.16
CA GLU A 169 18.55 -6.31 30.39
C GLU A 169 18.29 -5.82 28.96
N THR A 170 17.76 -6.69 28.10
CA THR A 170 17.29 -6.32 26.77
C THR A 170 16.16 -5.28 26.90
N ASN A 171 16.15 -4.27 26.03
CA ASN A 171 15.08 -3.28 25.99
C ASN A 171 13.76 -3.95 25.58
N ASP A 172 12.66 -3.52 26.20
CA ASP A 172 11.34 -3.98 25.79
C ASP A 172 10.97 -3.30 24.48
N ASN A 173 10.48 -4.10 23.53
CA ASN A 173 9.91 -3.70 22.25
C ASN A 173 8.54 -4.36 22.10
N HIS A 174 7.57 -3.92 22.91
CA HIS A 174 6.24 -4.50 22.95
C HIS A 174 5.43 -4.00 21.76
N GLU A 175 5.19 -4.90 20.80
CA GLU A 175 4.62 -4.52 19.50
C GLU A 175 3.79 -5.66 18.89
N ILE A 176 2.70 -5.27 18.22
CA ILE A 176 1.78 -6.17 17.51
C ILE A 176 1.51 -5.54 16.15
N ASP A 177 1.91 -6.22 15.07
CA ASP A 177 1.93 -5.68 13.72
C ASP A 177 0.99 -6.39 12.76
N ILE A 178 0.39 -5.59 11.86
CA ILE A 178 -0.09 -6.01 10.55
C ILE A 178 0.66 -5.22 9.49
N GLU A 179 1.37 -5.90 8.60
CA GLU A 179 2.21 -5.27 7.56
C GLU A 179 1.96 -5.87 6.17
N LEU A 180 1.88 -5.00 5.17
CA LEU A 180 1.72 -5.35 3.75
C LEU A 180 2.70 -4.57 2.86
N PRO A 181 3.19 -5.16 1.75
CA PRO A 181 2.98 -6.55 1.32
C PRO A 181 3.74 -7.57 2.18
N GLY A 182 3.24 -8.80 2.23
CA GLY A 182 3.97 -9.95 2.78
C GLY A 182 4.92 -10.56 1.74
N GLY A 183 5.42 -11.76 2.02
CA GLY A 183 6.23 -12.55 1.07
C GLY A 183 7.73 -12.58 1.38
N VAL A 184 8.21 -11.81 2.36
CA VAL A 184 9.62 -11.80 2.76
C VAL A 184 10.09 -13.18 3.24
N ARG A 185 9.23 -13.96 3.91
CA ARG A 185 9.60 -15.27 4.47
C ARG A 185 9.58 -16.36 3.41
N SER A 186 8.70 -16.22 2.41
CA SER A 186 8.66 -17.14 1.26
C SER A 186 9.61 -16.74 0.12
N GLY A 187 10.26 -15.58 0.20
CA GLY A 187 11.19 -15.08 -0.81
C GLY A 187 10.52 -14.45 -2.03
N ASN A 188 9.21 -14.21 -1.99
CA ASN A 188 8.45 -13.57 -3.06
C ASN A 188 7.49 -12.53 -2.49
N ILE A 189 7.92 -11.27 -2.47
CA ILE A 189 7.12 -10.14 -1.96
C ILE A 189 5.87 -9.97 -2.83
N THR A 190 4.70 -9.89 -2.20
CA THR A 190 3.42 -9.82 -2.91
C THR A 190 2.27 -9.32 -2.03
N PHE A 191 1.30 -8.65 -2.63
CA PHE A 191 0.05 -8.27 -1.98
C PHE A 191 -0.98 -9.41 -1.87
N LYS A 192 -0.66 -10.62 -2.38
CA LYS A 192 -1.44 -11.83 -2.09
C LYS A 192 -1.25 -12.31 -0.64
N LYS A 193 -0.34 -11.67 0.10
CA LYS A 193 0.11 -12.04 1.43
C LYS A 193 0.26 -10.81 2.32
N ALA A 194 0.23 -11.05 3.63
CA ALA A 194 0.54 -10.06 4.65
C ALA A 194 1.28 -10.72 5.82
N LEU A 195 1.79 -9.89 6.73
CA LEU A 195 2.56 -10.31 7.90
C LEU A 195 1.79 -9.98 9.18
N ASN A 196 1.78 -10.92 10.12
CA ASN A 196 1.34 -10.74 11.49
C ASN A 196 2.54 -10.96 12.41
N THR A 197 2.96 -9.95 13.17
CA THR A 197 4.14 -10.05 14.04
C THR A 197 3.82 -9.65 15.47
N ASN A 198 4.37 -10.41 16.43
CA ASN A 198 4.43 -10.05 17.84
C ASN A 198 5.89 -9.85 18.25
N TRP A 199 6.19 -8.79 19.00
CA TRP A 199 7.50 -8.54 19.59
C TRP A 199 7.39 -8.34 21.11
N LEU A 200 8.34 -8.90 21.85
CA LEU A 200 8.65 -8.50 23.23
C LEU A 200 9.95 -7.71 23.30
N THR A 201 10.91 -8.07 22.46
CA THR A 201 12.21 -7.40 22.30
C THR A 201 12.62 -7.49 20.83
N GLU A 202 13.64 -6.76 20.40
CA GLU A 202 14.18 -6.90 19.03
C GLU A 202 14.74 -8.30 18.71
N GLN A 203 14.95 -9.15 19.72
CA GLN A 203 15.43 -10.53 19.56
C GLN A 203 14.33 -11.58 19.78
N ASP A 204 13.31 -11.25 20.57
CA ASP A 204 12.22 -12.14 20.96
C ASP A 204 10.93 -11.73 20.25
N TYR A 205 10.71 -12.31 19.07
CA TYR A 205 9.56 -12.03 18.22
C TYR A 205 9.15 -13.22 17.37
N SER A 206 7.92 -13.18 16.88
CA SER A 206 7.40 -14.17 15.93
C SER A 206 6.57 -13.48 14.86
N THR A 207 6.98 -13.66 13.60
CA THR A 207 6.21 -13.25 12.42
C THR A 207 5.60 -14.48 11.75
N VAL A 208 4.31 -14.40 11.46
CA VAL A 208 3.58 -15.32 10.59
C VAL A 208 3.27 -14.60 9.29
N GLU A 209 3.59 -15.25 8.17
CA GLU A 209 3.15 -14.83 6.84
C GLU A 209 1.94 -15.68 6.47
N TYR A 210 0.86 -15.06 6.01
CA TYR A 210 -0.33 -15.75 5.53
C TYR A 210 -0.67 -15.29 4.10
N SER A 211 -1.40 -16.14 3.36
CA SER A 211 -1.94 -15.80 2.05
C SER A 211 -3.46 -15.78 2.04
N ILE A 212 -4.04 -14.93 1.19
CA ILE A 212 -5.50 -14.85 0.97
C ILE A 212 -6.04 -16.24 0.59
N SER A 213 -5.35 -16.97 -0.29
CA SER A 213 -5.77 -18.32 -0.72
C SER A 213 -5.79 -19.37 0.38
N GLU A 214 -5.08 -19.14 1.49
CA GLU A 214 -5.07 -20.04 2.64
C GLU A 214 -6.09 -19.63 3.71
N THR A 215 -6.34 -18.32 3.88
CA THR A 215 -7.17 -17.79 4.97
C THR A 215 -8.57 -17.39 4.53
N ASN A 216 -8.81 -17.18 3.23
CA ASN A 216 -10.11 -16.79 2.70
C ASN A 216 -10.32 -17.37 1.29
N THR A 217 -10.63 -18.67 1.21
CA THR A 217 -10.82 -19.39 -0.07
C THR A 217 -12.00 -18.89 -0.90
N GLU A 218 -12.94 -18.19 -0.26
CA GLU A 218 -14.15 -17.65 -0.88
C GLU A 218 -14.02 -16.15 -1.22
N ALA A 219 -12.82 -15.57 -1.07
CA ALA A 219 -12.57 -14.19 -1.47
C ALA A 219 -12.81 -14.00 -2.99
N ASP A 220 -13.45 -12.90 -3.36
CA ASP A 220 -13.61 -12.46 -4.74
C ASP A 220 -12.43 -11.63 -5.27
N TYR A 221 -11.45 -11.37 -4.40
CA TYR A 221 -10.19 -10.71 -4.71
C TYR A 221 -8.98 -11.64 -4.56
N VAL A 222 -7.89 -11.29 -5.24
CA VAL A 222 -6.67 -12.12 -5.33
C VAL A 222 -5.45 -11.50 -4.62
N ALA A 223 -5.53 -10.21 -4.28
CA ALA A 223 -4.48 -9.44 -3.64
C ALA A 223 -5.09 -8.21 -2.94
N TYR A 224 -4.45 -7.74 -1.87
CA TYR A 224 -4.94 -6.62 -1.06
C TYR A 224 -4.74 -5.23 -1.70
N ASN A 225 -4.02 -5.14 -2.82
CA ASN A 225 -3.82 -3.88 -3.55
C ASN A 225 -4.78 -3.72 -4.74
N ASP A 226 -5.97 -4.30 -4.62
CA ASP A 226 -7.05 -4.31 -5.62
C ASP A 226 -7.85 -3.00 -5.69
N GLY A 227 -7.55 -2.05 -4.80
CA GLY A 227 -8.20 -0.75 -4.74
C GLY A 227 -9.49 -0.74 -3.94
N GLU A 228 -9.84 -1.84 -3.28
CA GLU A 228 -11.01 -1.97 -2.42
C GLU A 228 -10.67 -1.78 -0.94
N TRP A 229 -11.70 -1.57 -0.14
CA TRP A 229 -11.57 -1.44 1.31
C TRP A 229 -11.52 -2.82 1.95
N HIS A 230 -10.45 -3.08 2.69
CA HIS A 230 -10.33 -4.28 3.53
C HIS A 230 -10.29 -3.90 5.01
N THR A 231 -10.80 -4.79 5.85
CA THR A 231 -10.67 -4.71 7.30
C THR A 231 -9.52 -5.59 7.75
N PHE A 232 -8.63 -5.04 8.56
CA PHE A 232 -7.54 -5.77 9.19
C PHE A 232 -7.60 -5.52 10.69
N GLY A 233 -7.37 -6.55 11.49
CA GLY A 233 -7.41 -6.36 12.92
C GLY A 233 -6.84 -7.52 13.71
N PHE A 234 -6.81 -7.31 15.02
CA PHE A 234 -6.46 -8.33 15.97
C PHE A 234 -7.17 -8.11 17.30
N ASP A 235 -7.49 -9.21 17.96
CA ASP A 235 -7.82 -9.20 19.37
C ASP A 235 -6.57 -9.56 20.18
N TRP A 236 -6.22 -8.70 21.14
CA TRP A 236 -5.12 -8.90 22.07
C TRP A 236 -5.65 -9.30 23.44
N TYR A 237 -5.43 -10.56 23.81
CA TYR A 237 -5.73 -11.11 25.13
C TYR A 237 -4.42 -11.36 25.90
N THR A 238 -4.41 -10.99 27.17
CA THR A 238 -3.29 -11.26 28.10
C THR A 238 -3.64 -12.34 29.12
N ASP A 239 -4.93 -12.60 29.35
CA ASP A 239 -5.42 -13.77 30.08
C ASP A 239 -6.68 -14.35 29.40
N PRO A 240 -6.56 -15.45 28.65
CA PRO A 240 -5.32 -16.17 28.34
C PRO A 240 -4.40 -15.35 27.41
N ALA A 241 -3.09 -15.56 27.48
CA ALA A 241 -2.12 -14.87 26.63
C ALA A 241 -2.19 -15.36 25.17
N VAL A 242 -2.95 -14.66 24.33
CA VAL A 242 -3.16 -14.99 22.91
C VAL A 242 -3.50 -13.74 22.11
N ILE A 243 -3.01 -13.68 20.87
CA ILE A 243 -3.41 -12.68 19.87
C ILE A 243 -4.07 -13.40 18.71
N VAL A 244 -5.26 -12.94 18.33
CA VAL A 244 -6.04 -13.49 17.21
C VAL A 244 -6.11 -12.43 16.12
N TYR A 245 -5.39 -12.65 15.04
CA TYR A 245 -5.42 -11.77 13.87
C TYR A 245 -6.52 -12.18 12.90
N TYR A 246 -7.06 -11.21 12.20
CA TYR A 246 -8.04 -11.43 11.15
C TYR A 246 -7.96 -10.38 10.04
N CYS A 247 -8.49 -10.75 8.88
CA CYS A 247 -8.71 -9.86 7.75
C CYS A 247 -10.05 -10.20 7.10
N ASP A 248 -10.88 -9.20 6.81
CA ASP A 248 -12.22 -9.35 6.24
C ASP A 248 -13.08 -10.40 6.95
N GLY A 249 -13.02 -10.36 8.28
CA GLY A 249 -13.74 -11.29 9.14
C GLY A 249 -13.24 -12.73 9.08
N LYS A 250 -12.07 -13.02 8.51
CA LYS A 250 -11.43 -14.35 8.52
C LYS A 250 -10.20 -14.36 9.41
N ILE A 251 -10.07 -15.36 10.27
CA ILE A 251 -8.90 -15.52 11.14
C ILE A 251 -7.67 -15.84 10.29
N THR A 252 -6.63 -15.01 10.39
CA THR A 252 -5.39 -15.15 9.61
C THR A 252 -4.29 -15.82 10.42
N ASN A 253 -4.25 -15.58 11.73
CA ASN A 253 -3.26 -16.16 12.64
C ASN A 253 -3.79 -16.20 14.08
N VAL A 254 -3.35 -17.20 14.85
CA VAL A 254 -3.60 -17.33 16.29
C VAL A 254 -2.24 -17.56 16.95
N SER A 255 -1.79 -16.61 17.75
CA SER A 255 -0.44 -16.63 18.35
C SER A 255 -0.53 -16.62 19.86
N ASN A 256 0.17 -17.55 20.51
CA ASN A 256 0.37 -17.60 21.97
C ASN A 256 1.84 -17.38 22.36
N VAL A 257 2.65 -16.83 21.45
CA VAL A 257 4.08 -16.58 21.64
C VAL A 257 4.35 -15.08 21.59
N PHE A 258 5.28 -14.64 22.45
CA PHE A 258 5.74 -13.25 22.54
C PHE A 258 4.60 -12.24 22.73
N ILE A 259 3.60 -12.57 23.55
CA ILE A 259 2.41 -11.74 23.78
C ILE A 259 2.80 -10.51 24.62
N PRO A 260 2.69 -9.28 24.08
CA PRO A 260 3.00 -8.07 24.83
C PRO A 260 2.10 -7.90 26.05
N THR A 261 2.62 -7.23 27.07
CA THR A 261 1.88 -6.87 28.30
C THR A 261 1.97 -5.39 28.67
N LEU A 262 2.90 -4.60 28.12
CA LEU A 262 2.95 -3.15 28.33
C LEU A 262 1.78 -2.43 27.65
N GLN A 263 1.28 -1.39 28.30
CA GLN A 263 0.38 -0.42 27.67
C GLN A 263 1.09 0.30 26.51
N THR A 264 0.41 0.41 25.36
CA THR A 264 0.98 0.82 24.06
C THR A 264 0.30 2.08 23.49
N ARG A 265 0.74 2.51 22.30
CA ARG A 265 0.00 3.42 21.42
C ARG A 265 -0.34 2.70 20.11
N ILE A 266 -1.44 3.11 19.49
CA ILE A 266 -1.76 2.73 18.11
C ILE A 266 -0.91 3.58 17.17
N THR A 267 -0.33 2.94 16.16
CA THR A 267 0.37 3.61 15.07
C THR A 267 -0.12 3.04 13.74
N LEU A 268 -0.25 3.91 12.74
CA LEU A 268 -0.56 3.50 11.37
C LEU A 268 0.19 4.36 10.36
N GLY A 269 0.45 3.80 9.19
CA GLY A 269 0.85 4.57 8.03
C GLY A 269 1.68 3.81 7.03
N VAL A 270 2.53 4.57 6.34
CA VAL A 270 3.41 4.09 5.27
C VAL A 270 4.85 4.35 5.67
N TRP A 271 5.70 3.35 5.53
CA TRP A 271 7.15 3.48 5.66
C TRP A 271 7.88 2.58 4.66
N PHE A 272 9.20 2.73 4.53
CA PHE A 272 9.97 2.09 3.46
C PHE A 272 11.10 1.22 4.02
N PRO A 273 10.83 -0.04 4.41
CA PRO A 273 11.84 -1.02 4.79
C PRO A 273 12.28 -1.90 3.61
N PRO A 274 13.39 -1.61 2.89
CA PRO A 274 13.71 -2.33 1.66
C PRO A 274 13.97 -3.83 1.86
N SER A 275 14.43 -4.22 3.05
CA SER A 275 14.64 -5.63 3.42
C SER A 275 13.34 -6.41 3.62
N LEU A 276 12.21 -5.72 3.81
CA LEU A 276 10.91 -6.32 4.09
C LEU A 276 10.02 -6.32 2.83
N VAL A 277 9.95 -5.18 2.13
CA VAL A 277 8.98 -4.94 1.05
C VAL A 277 9.63 -4.73 -0.32
N GLY A 278 10.95 -4.87 -0.42
CA GLY A 278 11.69 -4.75 -1.68
C GLY A 278 11.91 -3.31 -2.12
N THR A 279 12.11 -3.11 -3.43
CA THR A 279 12.46 -1.80 -4.00
C THR A 279 11.20 -1.02 -4.40
N ALA A 280 11.10 0.23 -3.96
CA ALA A 280 10.00 1.14 -4.26
C ALA A 280 10.09 1.76 -5.67
N ASN A 281 9.94 0.94 -6.71
CA ASN A 281 10.02 1.35 -8.12
C ASN A 281 8.75 2.10 -8.58
N PHE A 282 8.48 3.25 -7.96
CA PHE A 282 7.36 4.13 -8.30
C PHE A 282 7.63 5.59 -7.91
N GLU A 283 6.81 6.51 -8.41
CA GLU A 283 6.88 7.94 -8.07
C GLU A 283 6.23 8.21 -6.71
N SER A 284 4.91 8.11 -6.63
CA SER A 284 4.16 8.25 -5.38
C SER A 284 2.80 7.57 -5.49
N ASP A 285 2.25 7.15 -4.35
CA ASP A 285 0.89 6.61 -4.25
C ASP A 285 0.38 6.77 -2.81
N TYR A 286 -0.84 6.34 -2.51
CA TYR A 286 -1.50 6.59 -1.24
C TYR A 286 -2.03 5.32 -0.56
N LEU A 287 -1.83 5.24 0.75
CA LEU A 287 -2.67 4.48 1.67
C LEU A 287 -3.90 5.32 2.00
N PHE A 288 -5.09 4.71 1.99
CA PHE A 288 -6.32 5.34 2.49
C PHE A 288 -6.86 4.60 3.70
N VAL A 289 -7.36 5.33 4.69
CA VAL A 289 -7.97 4.76 5.90
C VAL A 289 -9.35 5.38 6.11
N ASP A 290 -10.37 4.53 6.13
CA ASP A 290 -11.78 4.87 6.36
C ASP A 290 -12.03 4.98 7.86
N SER A 291 -11.53 4.03 8.63
CA SER A 291 -11.73 4.04 10.09
C SER A 291 -10.64 3.32 10.85
N VAL A 292 -10.46 3.73 12.11
CA VAL A 292 -9.72 2.99 13.14
C VAL A 292 -10.63 2.80 14.34
N GLU A 293 -10.68 1.58 14.85
CA GLU A 293 -11.39 1.21 16.07
C GLU A 293 -10.44 0.58 17.10
N TYR A 294 -10.67 0.92 18.37
CA TYR A 294 -10.11 0.20 19.51
C TYR A 294 -11.16 0.04 20.60
N THR A 295 -11.42 -1.20 21.02
CA THR A 295 -12.36 -1.51 22.10
C THR A 295 -11.66 -2.33 23.18
N PRO A 296 -11.37 -1.77 24.38
CA PRO A 296 -10.71 -2.50 25.45
C PRO A 296 -11.49 -3.73 25.90
N PHE A 297 -10.78 -4.73 26.39
CA PHE A 297 -11.36 -5.87 27.09
C PHE A 297 -11.30 -5.67 28.60
N ILE A 298 -12.44 -5.83 29.27
CA ILE A 298 -12.54 -5.73 30.73
C ILE A 298 -11.82 -6.92 31.38
N ASP A 299 -11.18 -6.67 32.53
CA ASP A 299 -10.52 -7.67 33.38
C ASP A 299 -9.31 -8.37 32.72
N GLN A 300 -8.71 -7.81 31.67
CA GLN A 300 -7.45 -8.29 31.10
C GLN A 300 -6.24 -7.63 31.80
N PRO A 301 -5.28 -8.40 32.35
CA PRO A 301 -4.12 -7.84 33.04
C PRO A 301 -3.12 -7.24 32.05
N PHE A 302 -2.60 -6.04 32.32
CA PHE A 302 -1.49 -5.45 31.58
C PHE A 302 -0.66 -4.57 32.52
N GLU A 303 0.56 -4.23 32.11
CA GLU A 303 1.41 -3.31 32.82
C GLU A 303 1.13 -1.87 32.34
N GLU A 304 0.62 -1.02 33.23
CA GLU A 304 0.45 0.39 32.96
C GLU A 304 1.79 1.04 32.61
N PHE A 305 1.86 1.65 31.44
CA PHE A 305 3.08 2.23 30.91
C PHE A 305 2.76 3.45 30.05
N ASN A 306 3.45 4.55 30.30
CA ASN A 306 3.30 5.75 29.48
C ASN A 306 4.18 5.64 28.23
N ALA A 307 3.73 4.87 27.25
CA ALA A 307 4.43 4.73 25.97
C ALA A 307 4.67 6.10 25.33
N GLY A 308 5.91 6.35 24.91
CA GLY A 308 6.27 7.56 24.17
C GLY A 308 5.73 7.52 22.74
N PRO A 309 5.41 8.67 22.12
CA PRO A 309 4.88 8.71 20.75
C PRO A 309 5.96 8.48 19.67
N GLY A 310 7.22 8.25 20.06
CA GLY A 310 8.33 8.12 19.12
C GLY A 310 8.67 9.45 18.44
N GLN A 311 9.06 9.38 17.17
CA GLN A 311 9.50 10.53 16.39
C GLN A 311 8.31 11.20 15.69
N VAL A 312 7.76 12.23 16.33
CA VAL A 312 6.57 12.98 15.90
C VAL A 312 6.85 14.47 15.80
N SER A 313 6.01 15.20 15.07
CA SER A 313 6.15 16.65 14.95
C SER A 313 5.72 17.38 16.22
N GLU A 314 6.57 18.30 16.68
CA GLU A 314 6.27 19.27 17.73
C GLU A 314 5.69 20.59 17.18
N VAL A 315 5.63 20.74 15.85
CA VAL A 315 5.22 21.99 15.19
C VAL A 315 3.72 21.98 14.95
N GLU A 316 3.00 22.94 15.54
CA GLU A 316 1.52 22.99 15.44
C GLU A 316 1.01 23.10 13.99
N SER A 317 1.73 23.80 13.11
CA SER A 317 1.33 23.93 11.70
C SER A 317 1.38 22.61 10.92
N ASP A 318 2.15 21.62 11.39
CA ASP A 318 2.20 20.29 10.76
C ASP A 318 0.87 19.52 10.96
N TYR A 319 -0.01 19.98 11.86
CA TYR A 319 -1.34 19.42 12.10
C TYR A 319 -2.44 20.12 11.29
N ASN A 320 -2.10 21.17 10.51
CA ASN A 320 -3.04 21.85 9.62
C ASN A 320 -3.14 21.09 8.30
N ILE A 321 -3.76 19.91 8.37
CA ILE A 321 -3.90 19.00 7.24
C ILE A 321 -5.00 19.52 6.30
N THR A 322 -4.58 19.95 5.11
CA THR A 322 -5.51 20.43 4.08
C THR A 322 -6.17 19.24 3.37
N PRO A 323 -7.49 19.29 3.14
CA PRO A 323 -8.17 18.32 2.29
C PRO A 323 -7.57 18.23 0.89
N ILE A 324 -7.54 17.01 0.34
CA ILE A 324 -7.18 16.72 -1.04
C ILE A 324 -8.32 15.98 -1.73
N SER A 325 -8.47 16.13 -3.03
CA SER A 325 -9.35 15.23 -3.78
C SER A 325 -8.72 13.83 -3.80
N MET A 326 -9.53 12.79 -3.66
CA MET A 326 -9.04 11.41 -3.70
C MET A 326 -8.29 11.17 -5.03
N PRO A 327 -6.97 10.92 -4.98
CA PRO A 327 -6.19 10.76 -6.20
C PRO A 327 -6.52 9.42 -6.88
N THR A 328 -6.46 9.43 -8.21
CA THR A 328 -6.51 8.19 -8.99
C THR A 328 -5.18 7.46 -8.90
N VAL A 329 -5.23 6.13 -8.90
CA VAL A 329 -4.02 5.30 -8.87
C VAL A 329 -3.45 5.22 -10.28
N ASN A 330 -2.44 6.04 -10.58
CA ASN A 330 -1.65 5.93 -11.81
C ASN A 330 -0.45 5.01 -11.58
N LYS A 331 -0.42 3.88 -12.32
CA LYS A 331 0.67 2.92 -12.22
C LYS A 331 1.95 3.39 -12.94
N VAL A 332 1.83 4.29 -13.92
CA VAL A 332 2.98 4.88 -14.60
C VAL A 332 3.65 5.94 -13.72
N SER A 333 4.98 5.89 -13.64
CA SER A 333 5.78 6.94 -13.00
C SER A 333 6.30 7.92 -14.02
N ASN A 334 6.24 9.22 -13.72
CA ASN A 334 6.85 10.29 -14.52
C ASN A 334 6.47 10.24 -16.02
N GLY A 335 5.19 9.96 -16.32
CA GLY A 335 4.69 9.82 -17.69
C GLY A 335 4.47 11.13 -18.44
N ASP A 336 4.53 12.27 -17.74
CA ASP A 336 4.53 13.63 -18.29
C ASP A 336 5.94 14.11 -18.68
N PHE A 337 6.98 13.35 -18.32
CA PHE A 337 8.38 13.64 -18.61
C PHE A 337 8.93 14.97 -18.04
N GLU A 338 8.14 15.71 -17.25
CA GLU A 338 8.48 17.05 -16.77
C GLU A 338 9.60 17.05 -15.73
N TYR A 339 9.85 15.89 -15.11
CA TYR A 339 11.00 15.71 -14.22
C TYR A 339 12.35 15.94 -14.92
N ALA A 340 12.41 15.85 -16.26
CA ALA A 340 13.61 16.12 -17.03
C ALA A 340 14.15 17.55 -16.83
N LYS A 341 13.29 18.52 -16.47
CA LYS A 341 13.70 19.90 -16.18
C LYS A 341 14.65 20.04 -14.98
N ASN A 342 14.75 19.01 -14.15
CA ASN A 342 15.62 18.99 -12.97
C ASN A 342 17.08 18.65 -13.31
N TYR A 343 17.38 18.34 -14.58
CA TYR A 343 18.69 17.91 -15.05
C TYR A 343 19.24 18.90 -16.08
N THR A 344 20.56 19.03 -16.09
CA THR A 344 21.29 19.94 -17.01
C THR A 344 22.29 19.19 -17.89
N GLU A 345 22.53 17.93 -17.56
CA GLU A 345 23.35 16.98 -18.29
C GLU A 345 22.80 16.76 -19.71
N THR A 346 23.62 16.22 -20.60
CA THR A 346 23.23 15.93 -22.00
C THR A 346 23.80 14.59 -22.45
N GLY A 347 23.31 14.07 -23.57
CA GLY A 347 23.79 12.81 -24.14
C GLY A 347 23.59 11.63 -23.19
N GLU A 348 24.57 10.74 -23.12
CA GLU A 348 24.53 9.52 -22.30
C GLU A 348 24.36 9.81 -20.79
N GLU A 349 25.03 10.85 -20.26
CA GLU A 349 24.92 11.21 -18.84
C GLU A 349 23.48 11.60 -18.46
N LEU A 350 22.78 12.32 -19.34
CA LEU A 350 21.37 12.64 -19.13
C LEU A 350 20.52 11.36 -19.09
N ILE A 351 20.72 10.45 -20.05
CA ILE A 351 20.00 9.18 -20.11
C ILE A 351 20.21 8.36 -18.83
N ASP A 352 21.43 8.31 -18.30
CA ASP A 352 21.72 7.62 -17.04
C ASP A 352 20.92 8.20 -15.87
N LYS A 353 20.83 9.54 -15.77
CA LYS A 353 20.04 10.21 -14.73
C LYS A 353 18.55 9.92 -14.88
N LEU A 354 18.02 10.11 -16.09
CA LEU A 354 16.60 9.92 -16.39
C LEU A 354 16.17 8.46 -16.19
N SER A 355 17.07 7.51 -16.46
CA SER A 355 16.82 6.07 -16.31
C SER A 355 16.56 5.64 -14.86
N THR A 356 16.99 6.45 -13.89
CA THR A 356 16.70 6.20 -12.47
C THR A 356 15.30 6.62 -12.04
N LYS A 357 14.49 7.16 -12.97
CA LYS A 357 13.18 7.77 -12.68
C LYS A 357 12.01 7.03 -13.35
N GLY A 358 12.19 5.74 -13.59
CA GLY A 358 11.12 4.81 -13.98
C GLY A 358 11.07 4.44 -15.45
N TRP A 359 11.62 5.28 -16.34
CA TRP A 359 11.70 4.97 -17.76
C TRP A 359 13.09 4.47 -18.15
N GLN A 360 13.16 3.33 -18.82
CA GLN A 360 14.35 2.83 -19.47
C GLN A 360 14.42 3.34 -20.91
N PHE A 361 15.61 3.79 -21.31
CA PHE A 361 15.90 4.23 -22.66
C PHE A 361 16.77 3.16 -23.31
N LEU A 362 16.29 2.59 -24.41
CA LEU A 362 16.85 1.40 -25.03
C LEU A 362 16.85 1.56 -26.55
N ARG A 363 17.46 0.60 -27.24
CA ARG A 363 17.40 0.44 -28.70
C ARG A 363 17.26 -1.04 -29.05
N VAL A 364 16.68 -1.35 -30.20
CA VAL A 364 16.71 -2.70 -30.75
C VAL A 364 18.14 -3.10 -31.11
N ASN A 365 18.45 -4.40 -31.10
CA ASN A 365 19.81 -4.89 -31.35
C ASN A 365 20.37 -4.56 -32.74
N SER A 366 19.49 -4.28 -33.72
CA SER A 366 19.90 -3.91 -35.08
C SER A 366 20.23 -2.42 -35.23
N GLU A 367 19.95 -1.60 -34.21
CA GLU A 367 20.25 -0.17 -34.25
C GLU A 367 21.68 0.11 -33.80
N GLU A 368 22.44 0.85 -34.62
CA GLU A 368 23.86 1.11 -34.41
C GLU A 368 24.13 2.45 -33.70
N LYS A 369 23.20 3.42 -33.76
CA LYS A 369 23.31 4.72 -33.08
C LYS A 369 23.18 4.61 -31.57
N GLU A 370 23.81 5.53 -30.85
CA GLU A 370 23.76 5.53 -29.39
C GLU A 370 22.34 5.76 -28.87
N VAL A 371 22.03 5.22 -27.68
CA VAL A 371 20.68 5.27 -27.11
C VAL A 371 20.15 6.70 -27.04
N TYR A 372 20.97 7.66 -26.61
CA TYR A 372 20.54 9.06 -26.47
C TYR A 372 20.21 9.75 -27.81
N GLU A 373 20.65 9.18 -28.94
CA GLU A 373 20.34 9.68 -30.29
C GLU A 373 18.99 9.19 -30.79
N VAL A 374 18.53 8.03 -30.29
CA VAL A 374 17.32 7.34 -30.76
C VAL A 374 16.19 7.27 -29.74
N CYS A 375 16.47 7.52 -28.45
CA CYS A 375 15.47 7.55 -27.39
C CYS A 375 15.89 8.55 -26.31
N ASN A 376 15.17 9.67 -26.18
CA ASN A 376 15.48 10.70 -25.20
C ASN A 376 14.23 11.52 -24.81
N ILE A 377 14.32 12.34 -23.77
CA ILE A 377 13.32 13.35 -23.43
C ILE A 377 13.80 14.71 -23.96
N VAL A 378 12.92 15.42 -24.67
CA VAL A 378 13.26 16.68 -25.35
C VAL A 378 12.33 17.79 -24.89
N LYS A 379 12.90 18.97 -24.60
CA LYS A 379 12.14 20.19 -24.29
C LYS A 379 11.56 20.79 -25.58
N GLY A 380 10.35 21.34 -25.48
CA GLY A 380 9.68 22.09 -26.56
C GLY A 380 9.04 21.22 -27.62
N VAL A 381 8.85 19.93 -27.32
CA VAL A 381 8.12 19.00 -28.17
C VAL A 381 6.90 18.39 -27.48
N GLY A 382 6.65 18.74 -26.21
CA GLY A 382 5.49 18.30 -25.43
C GLY A 382 4.18 18.94 -25.87
N VAL A 383 3.08 18.41 -25.34
CA VAL A 383 1.72 18.82 -25.74
C VAL A 383 1.34 20.14 -25.08
N GLY A 384 1.23 21.20 -25.88
CA GLY A 384 0.57 22.45 -25.49
C GLY A 384 1.43 23.71 -25.63
N ASN A 385 2.71 23.67 -25.25
CA ASN A 385 3.63 24.81 -25.43
C ASN A 385 5.11 24.36 -25.52
N ASP A 386 5.97 25.30 -25.93
CA ASP A 386 7.40 25.08 -26.21
C ASP A 386 8.27 24.92 -24.94
N ASP A 387 7.70 24.99 -23.74
CA ASP A 387 8.41 24.77 -22.48
C ASP A 387 8.26 23.34 -21.93
N LEU A 388 7.34 22.54 -22.48
CA LEU A 388 7.05 21.18 -22.02
C LEU A 388 7.98 20.13 -22.63
N TYR A 389 8.19 19.05 -21.87
CA TYR A 389 9.03 17.93 -22.25
C TYR A 389 8.17 16.78 -22.79
N ALA A 390 8.73 16.02 -23.74
CA ALA A 390 8.13 14.76 -24.17
C ALA A 390 9.21 13.77 -24.59
N ALA A 391 8.88 12.48 -24.58
CA ALA A 391 9.78 11.46 -25.07
C ALA A 391 9.78 11.41 -26.60
N VAL A 392 10.97 11.37 -27.18
CA VAL A 392 11.21 11.26 -28.62
C VAL A 392 11.94 9.95 -28.89
N ILE A 393 11.33 9.11 -29.72
CA ILE A 393 11.79 7.78 -30.08
C ILE A 393 11.97 7.72 -31.59
N LYS A 394 13.17 7.39 -32.08
CA LYS A 394 13.55 7.36 -33.50
C LYS A 394 14.21 6.03 -33.82
N ASP A 395 14.24 5.66 -35.11
CA ASP A 395 15.17 4.67 -35.65
C ASP A 395 15.45 3.47 -34.71
N GLY A 396 14.44 2.63 -34.44
CA GLY A 396 14.62 1.44 -33.59
C GLY A 396 14.78 1.71 -32.08
N GLY A 397 14.66 2.96 -31.64
CA GLY A 397 14.61 3.37 -30.24
C GLY A 397 13.44 2.73 -29.49
N VAL A 398 13.63 2.58 -28.17
CA VAL A 398 12.68 1.94 -27.27
C VAL A 398 12.62 2.71 -25.95
N LEU A 399 11.45 3.27 -25.63
CA LEU A 399 11.15 3.73 -24.28
C LEU A 399 10.38 2.63 -23.55
N ARG A 400 10.80 2.24 -22.34
CA ARG A 400 10.17 1.14 -21.60
C ARG A 400 9.94 1.47 -20.12
N GLN A 401 8.82 1.03 -19.56
CA GLN A 401 8.62 0.97 -18.11
C GLN A 401 8.03 -0.39 -17.72
N ASP A 402 8.62 -1.01 -16.70
CA ASP A 402 8.12 -2.25 -16.09
C ASP A 402 7.45 -1.91 -14.76
N ILE A 403 6.26 -2.46 -14.53
CA ILE A 403 5.41 -2.18 -13.36
C ILE A 403 5.07 -3.52 -12.71
N ASP A 404 5.42 -3.68 -11.43
CA ASP A 404 5.17 -4.90 -10.66
C ASP A 404 3.83 -4.86 -9.89
N SER A 405 3.53 -5.95 -9.18
CA SER A 405 2.37 -6.07 -8.30
C SER A 405 1.03 -5.75 -8.99
N VAL A 406 0.91 -6.20 -10.24
CA VAL A 406 -0.34 -6.21 -10.99
C VAL A 406 -0.86 -7.64 -11.03
N TYR A 407 -2.13 -7.84 -10.72
CA TYR A 407 -2.70 -9.18 -10.60
C TYR A 407 -3.84 -9.40 -11.60
N ASP A 408 -4.31 -10.64 -11.63
CA ASP A 408 -5.39 -11.08 -12.49
C ASP A 408 -6.68 -10.30 -12.28
N ASN A 409 -7.40 -10.06 -13.38
CA ASN A 409 -8.65 -9.28 -13.48
C ASN A 409 -8.53 -7.77 -13.21
N TYR A 410 -7.36 -7.28 -12.81
CA TYR A 410 -7.14 -5.84 -12.64
C TYR A 410 -7.47 -5.09 -13.94
N ARG A 411 -8.32 -4.09 -13.82
CA ARG A 411 -8.76 -3.23 -14.92
C ARG A 411 -7.91 -1.98 -14.98
N PHE A 412 -7.52 -1.60 -16.18
CA PHE A 412 -6.71 -0.42 -16.41
C PHE A 412 -7.26 0.42 -17.56
N LYS A 413 -7.10 1.73 -17.45
CA LYS A 413 -7.21 2.66 -18.58
C LYS A 413 -5.83 3.21 -18.89
N LEU A 414 -5.29 2.81 -20.03
CA LEU A 414 -4.09 3.41 -20.59
C LEU A 414 -4.50 4.61 -21.44
N SER A 415 -3.84 5.74 -21.24
CA SER A 415 -3.95 6.90 -22.11
C SER A 415 -2.61 7.58 -22.31
N PHE A 416 -2.42 8.19 -23.47
CA PHE A 416 -1.24 8.99 -23.78
C PHE A 416 -1.52 9.91 -24.96
N ASP A 417 -0.74 10.99 -25.09
CA ASP A 417 -0.71 11.80 -26.28
C ASP A 417 0.43 11.36 -27.18
N GLY A 418 0.16 11.16 -28.46
CA GLY A 418 1.15 10.64 -29.41
C GLY A 418 1.06 11.29 -30.79
N LYS A 419 2.21 11.38 -31.45
CA LYS A 419 2.31 11.67 -32.89
C LYS A 419 3.50 10.92 -33.50
N THR A 420 3.50 10.79 -34.81
CA THR A 420 4.61 10.24 -35.58
C THR A 420 4.91 11.10 -36.81
N ASN A 421 6.16 11.16 -37.28
CA ASN A 421 6.46 11.90 -38.51
C ASN A 421 5.97 11.15 -39.77
N ASN A 422 5.88 9.82 -39.72
CA ASN A 422 5.37 8.97 -40.79
C ASN A 422 4.46 7.87 -40.23
N ILE A 423 3.22 7.81 -40.70
CA ILE A 423 2.29 6.73 -40.31
C ILE A 423 2.85 5.40 -40.82
N SER A 424 3.21 4.52 -39.89
CA SER A 424 3.76 3.19 -40.19
C SER A 424 3.36 2.22 -39.10
N GLU A 425 3.39 0.92 -39.41
CA GLU A 425 3.12 -0.15 -38.44
C GLU A 425 4.17 -0.23 -37.30
N ASN A 426 5.31 0.43 -37.48
CA ASN A 426 6.42 0.47 -36.54
C ASN A 426 6.35 1.66 -35.57
N ALA A 427 5.29 2.48 -35.62
CA ALA A 427 5.00 3.54 -34.64
C ALA A 427 3.86 3.09 -33.72
N PHE A 428 4.20 2.60 -32.53
CA PHE A 428 3.20 2.09 -31.60
C PHE A 428 3.62 2.19 -30.14
N LEU A 429 2.62 2.20 -29.28
CA LEU A 429 2.76 1.85 -27.87
C LEU A 429 2.26 0.42 -27.67
N LYS A 430 3.05 -0.40 -26.97
CA LYS A 430 2.72 -1.77 -26.61
C LYS A 430 2.59 -1.93 -25.10
N LEU A 431 1.53 -2.60 -24.68
CA LEU A 431 1.24 -2.98 -23.30
C LEU A 431 1.23 -4.50 -23.19
N ASN A 432 2.23 -5.05 -22.50
CA ASN A 432 2.33 -6.48 -22.23
C ASN A 432 1.91 -6.78 -20.79
N PHE A 433 1.03 -7.76 -20.62
CA PHE A 433 0.80 -8.40 -19.33
C PHE A 433 1.73 -9.59 -19.20
N LEU A 434 2.47 -9.64 -18.10
CA LEU A 434 3.55 -10.59 -17.88
C LEU A 434 3.25 -11.47 -16.67
N GLY A 435 3.60 -12.75 -16.78
CA GLY A 435 3.41 -13.76 -15.74
C GLY A 435 4.54 -13.78 -14.72
N GLY A 436 4.99 -14.97 -14.32
CA GLY A 436 6.00 -15.16 -13.27
C GLY A 436 7.41 -14.66 -13.62
N SER A 437 7.64 -14.27 -14.87
CA SER A 437 8.92 -13.72 -15.32
C SER A 437 8.72 -12.71 -16.44
N THR A 438 9.75 -11.90 -16.71
CA THR A 438 9.68 -10.85 -17.74
C THR A 438 9.69 -11.36 -19.19
N SER A 439 9.92 -12.66 -19.39
CA SER A 439 9.82 -13.35 -20.68
C SER A 439 8.49 -14.09 -20.87
N ASP A 440 7.69 -14.23 -19.81
CA ASP A 440 6.40 -14.90 -19.84
C ASP A 440 5.30 -13.90 -20.21
N VAL A 441 5.13 -13.65 -21.52
CA VAL A 441 4.12 -12.72 -22.03
C VAL A 441 2.77 -13.43 -22.14
N LEU A 442 1.83 -13.04 -21.28
CA LEU A 442 0.48 -13.61 -21.24
C LEU A 442 -0.45 -12.95 -22.26
N SER A 443 -0.27 -11.65 -22.50
CA SER A 443 -1.01 -10.89 -23.50
C SER A 443 -0.16 -9.72 -23.99
N GLU A 444 -0.23 -9.47 -25.30
CA GLU A 444 0.42 -8.35 -25.98
C GLU A 444 -0.65 -7.47 -26.62
N ASN A 445 -0.66 -6.19 -26.27
CA ASN A 445 -1.65 -5.22 -26.75
C ASN A 445 -0.94 -4.07 -27.44
N ILE A 446 -1.30 -3.78 -28.69
CA ILE A 446 -0.64 -2.77 -29.52
C ILE A 446 -1.62 -1.64 -29.84
N ILE A 447 -1.21 -0.42 -29.54
CA ILE A 447 -1.90 0.81 -29.92
C ILE A 447 -1.04 1.52 -30.97
N GLN A 448 -1.54 1.52 -32.22
CA GLN A 448 -0.87 2.17 -33.35
C GLN A 448 -0.96 3.69 -33.22
N ILE A 449 0.17 4.38 -33.39
CA ILE A 449 0.26 5.84 -33.36
C ILE A 449 0.10 6.35 -34.79
N ASP A 450 -1.15 6.54 -35.19
CA ASP A 450 -1.57 6.75 -36.58
C ASP A 450 -1.80 8.23 -36.96
N SER A 451 -1.10 9.15 -36.28
CA SER A 451 -1.33 10.59 -36.42
C SER A 451 -0.05 11.38 -36.54
N THR A 452 0.00 12.32 -37.50
CA THR A 452 1.14 13.24 -37.68
C THR A 452 1.06 14.51 -36.83
N THR A 453 -0.09 14.74 -36.21
CA THR A 453 -0.29 15.73 -35.16
C THR A 453 -0.58 15.03 -33.84
N PHE A 454 -0.40 15.71 -32.70
CA PHE A 454 -0.76 15.10 -31.43
C PHE A 454 -2.23 14.69 -31.40
N LYS A 455 -2.45 13.45 -30.97
CA LYS A 455 -3.76 12.84 -30.74
C LYS A 455 -3.68 12.12 -29.41
N ASN A 456 -4.76 12.22 -28.63
CA ASN A 456 -4.92 11.42 -27.44
C ASN A 456 -5.38 10.01 -27.82
N PHE A 457 -4.66 9.00 -27.34
CA PHE A 457 -5.01 7.59 -27.48
C PHE A 457 -5.46 7.09 -26.11
N SER A 458 -6.54 6.31 -26.06
CA SER A 458 -7.01 5.72 -24.80
C SER A 458 -7.73 4.40 -25.02
N ASN A 459 -7.33 3.39 -24.25
CA ASN A 459 -7.87 2.04 -24.29
C ASN A 459 -7.98 1.48 -22.87
N GLU A 460 -9.01 0.67 -22.64
CA GLU A 460 -9.17 -0.10 -21.40
C GLU A 460 -8.71 -1.54 -21.60
N PHE A 461 -8.12 -2.11 -20.54
CA PHE A 461 -7.57 -3.45 -20.53
C PHE A 461 -7.93 -4.18 -19.24
N ILE A 462 -8.01 -5.50 -19.33
CA ILE A 462 -8.18 -6.39 -18.18
C ILE A 462 -6.97 -7.33 -18.14
N ALA A 463 -6.29 -7.38 -17.00
CA ALA A 463 -5.15 -8.25 -16.81
C ALA A 463 -5.56 -9.74 -16.89
N PRO A 464 -4.93 -10.56 -17.76
CA PRO A 464 -5.24 -11.98 -17.86
C PRO A 464 -4.84 -12.73 -16.58
N VAL A 465 -5.45 -13.90 -16.39
CA VAL A 465 -5.12 -14.82 -15.29
C VAL A 465 -3.61 -15.12 -15.26
N GLY A 466 -3.00 -15.02 -14.08
CA GLY A 466 -1.58 -15.27 -13.87
C GLY A 466 -0.67 -14.06 -14.03
N THR A 467 -1.22 -12.88 -14.34
CA THR A 467 -0.45 -11.62 -14.39
C THR A 467 0.20 -11.33 -13.04
N ASN A 468 1.47 -10.92 -13.07
CA ASN A 468 2.19 -10.37 -11.92
C ASN A 468 2.79 -8.97 -12.20
N SER A 469 2.92 -8.61 -13.48
CA SER A 469 3.51 -7.35 -13.89
C SER A 469 3.04 -6.89 -15.27
N ILE A 470 3.27 -5.63 -15.57
CA ILE A 470 3.01 -4.98 -16.85
C ILE A 470 4.33 -4.46 -17.41
N ARG A 471 4.48 -4.51 -18.73
CA ARG A 471 5.52 -3.78 -19.46
C ARG A 471 4.90 -2.86 -20.50
N ILE A 472 5.20 -1.58 -20.42
CA ILE A 472 4.87 -0.58 -21.43
C ILE A 472 6.10 -0.34 -22.29
N GLU A 473 5.95 -0.37 -23.61
CA GLU A 473 7.00 -0.01 -24.56
C GLU A 473 6.48 0.94 -25.63
N VAL A 474 7.20 2.04 -25.89
CA VAL A 474 6.97 2.88 -27.07
C VAL A 474 8.07 2.60 -28.09
N ARG A 475 7.67 2.39 -29.34
CA ARG A 475 8.53 1.92 -30.42
C ARG A 475 8.46 2.86 -31.62
N SER A 476 9.60 3.04 -32.28
CA SER A 476 9.71 3.63 -33.62
C SER A 476 10.56 2.75 -34.54
N GLY A 477 10.20 2.65 -35.81
CA GLY A 477 10.97 1.95 -36.84
C GLY A 477 12.07 2.79 -37.47
N GLU A 478 12.88 2.17 -38.33
CA GLU A 478 13.91 2.85 -39.13
C GLU A 478 13.29 3.95 -40.01
N GLY A 479 13.89 5.15 -39.99
CA GLY A 479 13.42 6.30 -40.76
C GLY A 479 12.17 6.97 -40.19
N ASN A 480 11.74 6.57 -38.98
CA ASN A 480 10.54 7.09 -38.33
C ASN A 480 10.86 7.77 -37.00
N GLU A 481 10.02 8.73 -36.61
CA GLU A 481 10.06 9.39 -35.31
C GLU A 481 8.68 9.31 -34.67
N VAL A 482 8.65 8.97 -33.38
CA VAL A 482 7.48 8.96 -32.52
C VAL A 482 7.74 9.92 -31.37
N VAL A 483 6.76 10.77 -31.08
CA VAL A 483 6.77 11.64 -29.90
C VAL A 483 5.56 11.27 -29.04
N VAL A 484 5.80 11.01 -27.76
CA VAL A 484 4.77 10.66 -26.78
C VAL A 484 4.89 11.50 -25.52
N ASP A 485 3.74 11.79 -24.93
CA ASP A 485 3.61 12.61 -23.73
C ASP A 485 2.41 12.12 -22.89
N ASN A 486 2.34 12.54 -21.63
CA ASN A 486 1.23 12.27 -20.71
C ASN A 486 0.81 10.79 -20.63
N ILE A 487 1.78 9.87 -20.58
CA ILE A 487 1.50 8.44 -20.46
C ILE A 487 0.93 8.16 -19.06
N ASN A 488 -0.30 7.63 -19.02
CA ASN A 488 -1.03 7.35 -17.80
C ASN A 488 -1.63 5.94 -17.88
N LEU A 489 -1.44 5.15 -16.82
CA LEU A 489 -2.07 3.86 -16.65
C LEU A 489 -2.91 3.89 -15.36
N GLU A 490 -4.13 4.40 -15.50
CA GLU A 490 -5.08 4.48 -14.40
C GLU A 490 -5.58 3.09 -14.04
N PHE A 491 -5.50 2.74 -12.77
CA PHE A 491 -6.07 1.52 -12.23
C PHE A 491 -7.55 1.74 -11.87
N LEU A 492 -8.42 0.88 -12.39
CA LEU A 492 -9.88 0.96 -12.31
C LEU A 492 -10.50 -0.08 -11.36
N GLY A 493 -9.67 -0.71 -10.51
CA GLY A 493 -10.06 -1.79 -9.60
C GLY A 493 -9.90 -3.19 -10.20
N ALA A 494 -10.15 -4.21 -9.38
CA ALA A 494 -10.22 -5.62 -9.80
C ALA A 494 -11.59 -6.01 -10.39
#